data_AF-A0A1N6KDS6-F1
#
_entry.id   AF-A0A1N6KDS6-F1
#
_cell.length_a   1.000
_cell.length_b   1.000
_cell.length_c   1.000
_cell.angle_alpha   90.00
_cell.angle_beta   90.00
_cell.angle_gamma   90.00
#
_symmetry.space_group_name_H-M   'P 1'
#
loop_
_entity.id
_entity.type
_entity.pdbx_description
1 polymer ?
#
loop_
_entity_poly.entity_id
_entity_poly.type
_entity_poly.pdbx_seq_one_letter_code
_entity_poly.pdbx_strand_id
1 'polypeptide(L)'
;MTHTETTPEKTEAPAQDRLAKLRGFWRGSLIESVAALHYRDPAAYDEWLESRDIVVITAALSRLSDRQLDRIGLNRETLVLDVEKMMEISARNSSIVSEALEIVEKSNNARDQREMAHQVAAE
;
A
#
# COMPACT_ATOMS: atom_id res chain seq x y z
N MET A 1 -17.31 -2.11 -46.04
CA MET A 1 -17.69 -1.50 -44.74
C MET A 1 -17.16 -2.41 -43.65
N THR A 2 -16.01 -2.06 -43.08
CA THR A 2 -15.36 -2.81 -42.00
C THR A 2 -14.96 -1.80 -40.94
N HIS A 3 -15.58 -1.90 -39.77
CA HIS A 3 -15.29 -1.09 -38.58
C HIS A 3 -13.93 -1.50 -38.01
N THR A 4 -13.04 -0.54 -37.79
CA THR A 4 -11.84 -0.72 -36.96
C THR A 4 -12.12 -0.11 -35.59
N GLU A 5 -12.23 -0.96 -34.58
CA GLU A 5 -12.23 -0.60 -33.16
C GLU A 5 -10.90 0.04 -32.78
N THR A 6 -10.96 1.25 -32.21
CA THR A 6 -9.83 1.91 -31.56
C THR A 6 -9.76 1.47 -30.10
N THR A 7 -8.88 0.53 -29.81
CA THR A 7 -8.42 0.21 -28.44
C THR A 7 -7.62 1.41 -27.91
N PRO A 8 -7.97 2.00 -26.75
CA PRO A 8 -7.15 3.04 -26.15
C PRO A 8 -5.91 2.40 -25.53
N GLU A 9 -4.77 2.66 -26.17
CA GLU A 9 -3.43 2.39 -25.68
C GLU A 9 -3.22 3.13 -24.35
N LYS A 10 -3.14 2.37 -23.26
CA LYS A 10 -2.88 2.86 -21.91
C LYS A 10 -1.42 3.32 -21.85
N THR A 11 -1.17 4.58 -22.19
CA THR A 11 0.17 5.17 -22.15
C THR A 11 0.63 5.31 -20.69
N GLU A 12 1.38 4.32 -20.22
CA GLU A 12 2.18 4.43 -18.99
C GLU A 12 3.24 5.51 -19.20
N ALA A 13 3.06 6.67 -18.55
CA ALA A 13 4.06 7.73 -18.57
C ALA A 13 5.40 7.20 -18.01
N PRO A 14 6.54 7.54 -18.64
CA PRO A 14 7.85 7.03 -18.23
C PRO A 14 8.16 7.45 -16.78
N ALA A 15 8.75 6.55 -16.00
CA ALA A 15 9.04 6.73 -14.56
C ALA A 15 9.77 8.04 -14.23
N GLN A 16 10.54 8.59 -15.18
CA GLN A 16 11.22 9.88 -15.06
C GLN A 16 10.27 11.09 -14.95
N ASP A 17 9.10 11.05 -15.60
CA ASP A 17 8.11 12.13 -15.56
C ASP A 17 7.36 12.15 -14.21
N ARG A 18 7.17 10.96 -13.61
CA ARG A 18 6.63 10.83 -12.23
C ARG A 18 7.60 11.40 -11.19
N LEU A 19 8.90 11.12 -11.34
CA LEU A 19 9.96 11.66 -10.48
C LEU A 19 10.07 13.19 -10.56
N ALA A 20 9.85 13.78 -11.74
CA ALA A 20 9.90 15.23 -11.94
C ALA A 20 8.72 15.95 -11.27
N LYS A 21 7.50 15.41 -11.36
CA LYS A 21 6.33 15.96 -10.65
C LYS A 21 6.51 15.94 -9.14
N LEU A 22 7.12 14.88 -8.60
CA LEU A 22 7.39 14.76 -7.18
C LEU A 22 8.35 15.84 -6.67
N ARG A 23 9.37 16.24 -7.46
CA ARG A 23 10.34 17.30 -7.09
C ARG A 23 9.75 18.70 -6.84
N GLY A 24 8.56 19.01 -7.35
CA GLY A 24 7.88 20.29 -7.09
C GLY A 24 7.13 20.35 -5.76
N PHE A 25 6.85 19.21 -5.13
CA PHE A 25 5.88 19.08 -4.04
C PHE A 25 6.50 19.15 -2.62
N TRP A 26 7.83 19.23 -2.49
CA TRP A 26 8.60 19.02 -1.25
C TRP A 26 8.58 20.15 -0.19
N ARG A 27 7.67 21.13 -0.24
CA ARG A 27 7.60 22.14 0.83
C ARG A 27 6.63 21.69 1.93
N GLY A 28 7.18 21.35 3.09
CA GLY A 28 6.48 20.82 4.28
C GLY A 28 5.28 21.63 4.80
N SER A 29 5.07 22.87 4.36
CA SER A 29 3.87 23.67 4.64
C SER A 29 2.60 23.20 3.91
N LEU A 30 2.74 22.48 2.78
CA LEU A 30 1.59 21.98 2.01
C LEU A 30 1.01 20.69 2.62
N ILE A 31 1.86 19.86 3.22
CA ILE A 31 1.48 18.54 3.76
C ILE A 31 0.48 18.70 4.92
N GLU A 32 0.73 19.65 5.83
CA GLU A 32 -0.17 19.94 6.96
C GLU A 32 -1.49 20.56 6.52
N SER A 33 -1.47 21.40 5.48
CA SER A 33 -2.67 22.09 4.98
C SER A 33 -3.62 21.15 4.23
N VAL A 34 -3.08 20.13 3.54
CA VAL A 34 -3.87 19.13 2.80
C VAL A 34 -4.44 18.06 3.74
N ALA A 35 -3.70 17.67 4.78
CA ALA A 35 -4.19 16.75 5.80
C ALA A 35 -5.52 17.22 6.41
N ALA A 36 -5.64 18.50 6.74
CA ALA A 36 -6.84 19.10 7.30
C ALA A 36 -8.04 19.11 6.32
N LEU A 37 -7.78 19.10 5.01
CA LEU A 37 -8.81 19.12 3.97
C LEU A 37 -9.40 17.72 3.71
N HIS A 38 -8.60 16.66 3.87
CA HIS A 38 -9.00 15.28 3.55
C HIS A 38 -9.64 14.52 4.71
N TYR A 39 -9.57 15.01 5.94
CA TYR A 39 -10.22 14.39 7.12
C TYR A 39 -11.74 14.17 6.99
N ARG A 40 -12.40 14.80 6.01
CA ARG A 40 -13.84 14.69 5.79
C ARG A 40 -14.24 13.43 5.03
N ASP A 41 -13.32 12.83 4.28
CA ASP A 41 -13.54 11.59 3.53
C ASP A 41 -12.44 10.59 3.89
N PRO A 42 -12.75 9.53 4.66
CA PRO A 42 -11.77 8.54 5.07
C PRO A 42 -11.00 7.92 3.90
N ALA A 43 -11.66 7.66 2.76
CA ALA A 43 -11.01 7.05 1.61
C ALA A 43 -9.99 8.00 0.97
N ALA A 44 -10.35 9.29 0.83
CA ALA A 44 -9.44 10.30 0.30
C ALA A 44 -8.27 10.59 1.26
N TYR A 45 -8.51 10.49 2.57
CA TYR A 45 -7.46 10.61 3.57
C TYR A 45 -6.47 9.45 3.52
N ASP A 46 -6.96 8.22 3.38
CA ASP A 46 -6.12 7.02 3.26
C ASP A 46 -5.28 7.04 1.97
N GLU A 47 -5.88 7.43 0.83
CA GLU A 47 -5.15 7.60 -0.45
C GLU A 47 -4.05 8.67 -0.34
N TRP A 48 -4.33 9.77 0.36
CA TRP A 48 -3.35 10.81 0.62
C TRP A 48 -2.22 10.33 1.55
N LEU A 49 -2.56 9.58 2.61
CA LEU A 49 -1.57 9.00 3.52
C LEU A 49 -0.63 8.05 2.78
N GLU A 50 -1.19 7.17 1.94
CA GLU A 50 -0.42 6.25 1.12
C GLU A 50 0.54 7.00 0.18
N SER A 51 0.01 8.01 -0.52
CA SER A 51 0.82 8.89 -1.38
C SER A 51 1.94 9.59 -0.62
N ARG A 52 1.65 10.09 0.59
CA ARG A 52 2.66 10.73 1.46
C ARG A 52 3.73 9.74 1.89
N ASP A 53 3.36 8.52 2.25
CA ASP A 53 4.30 7.53 2.75
C ASP A 53 5.26 7.05 1.66
N ILE A 54 4.76 6.83 0.43
CA ILE A 54 5.60 6.57 -0.76
C ILE A 54 6.66 7.68 -0.91
N VAL A 55 6.22 8.93 -0.82
CA VAL A 55 7.10 10.11 -0.96
C VAL A 55 8.14 10.15 0.15
N VAL A 56 7.74 10.02 1.41
CA VAL A 56 8.65 10.10 2.56
C VAL A 56 9.69 8.98 2.53
N ILE A 57 9.26 7.74 2.26
CA ILE A 57 10.13 6.58 2.18
C ILE A 57 11.12 6.73 1.02
N THR A 58 10.64 7.12 -0.17
CA THR A 58 11.51 7.39 -1.32
C THR A 58 12.55 8.47 -1.00
N ALA A 59 12.14 9.55 -0.32
CA ALA A 59 13.06 10.61 0.09
C ALA A 59 14.17 10.08 1.00
N ALA A 60 13.78 9.30 2.01
CA ALA A 60 14.71 8.73 2.97
C ALA A 60 15.71 7.80 2.28
N LEU A 61 15.24 6.92 1.40
CA LEU A 61 16.07 5.97 0.67
C LEU A 61 16.96 6.65 -0.39
N SER A 62 16.47 7.73 -1.01
CA SER A 62 17.25 8.48 -2.02
C SER A 62 18.55 9.07 -1.46
N ARG A 63 18.67 9.24 -0.14
CA ARG A 63 19.87 9.73 0.55
C ARG A 63 20.96 8.68 0.72
N LEU A 64 20.63 7.40 0.56
CA LEU A 64 21.61 6.32 0.61
C LEU A 64 22.46 6.33 -0.66
N SER A 65 23.71 5.85 -0.59
CA SER A 65 24.53 5.63 -1.79
C SER A 65 24.01 4.45 -2.62
N ASP A 66 24.38 4.38 -3.90
CA ASP A 66 23.93 3.29 -4.78
C ASP A 66 24.38 1.91 -4.25
N ARG A 67 25.58 1.83 -3.67
CA ARG A 67 26.05 0.60 -3.01
C ARG A 67 25.20 0.22 -1.79
N GLN A 68 24.65 1.18 -1.07
CA GLN A 68 23.76 0.92 0.06
C GLN A 68 22.37 0.49 -0.41
N LEU A 69 21.87 1.08 -1.49
CA LEU A 69 20.61 0.67 -2.13
C LEU A 69 20.73 -0.75 -2.70
N ASP A 70 21.83 -1.06 -3.38
CA ASP A 70 22.09 -2.37 -3.96
C ASP A 70 22.16 -3.48 -2.88
N ARG A 71 22.72 -3.18 -1.71
CA ARG A 71 22.75 -4.11 -0.57
C ARG A 71 21.37 -4.48 -0.03
N ILE A 72 20.37 -3.62 -0.24
CA ILE A 72 18.97 -3.89 0.12
C ILE A 72 18.13 -4.28 -1.10
N GLY A 73 18.77 -4.56 -2.25
CA GLY A 73 18.10 -4.99 -3.47
C GLY A 73 17.30 -3.91 -4.17
N LEU A 74 17.61 -2.63 -3.92
CA LEU A 74 16.93 -1.49 -4.54
C LEU A 74 17.84 -0.81 -5.57
N ASN A 75 17.22 -0.29 -6.63
CA ASN A 75 17.91 0.52 -7.63
C ASN A 75 17.39 1.97 -7.58
N ARG A 76 18.30 2.94 -7.61
CA ARG A 76 17.98 4.37 -7.61
C ARG A 76 17.04 4.76 -8.76
N GLU A 77 17.22 4.17 -9.93
CA GLU A 77 16.43 4.49 -11.13
C GLU A 77 14.97 4.03 -11.00
N THR A 78 14.75 2.95 -10.27
CA THR A 78 13.43 2.32 -10.06
C THR A 78 12.87 2.56 -8.66
N LEU A 79 13.56 3.37 -7.83
CA LEU A 79 13.30 3.46 -6.39
C LEU A 79 11.84 3.75 -6.03
N VAL A 80 11.16 4.62 -6.78
CA VAL A 80 9.73 4.91 -6.57
C VAL A 80 8.88 3.67 -6.83
N LEU A 81 9.11 2.98 -7.95
CA LEU A 81 8.36 1.76 -8.30
C LEU A 81 8.62 0.64 -7.30
N ASP A 82 9.86 0.55 -6.81
CA ASP A 82 10.22 -0.45 -5.80
C ASP A 82 9.53 -0.16 -4.45
N VAL A 83 9.43 1.12 -4.06
CA VAL A 83 8.70 1.54 -2.86
C VAL A 83 7.19 1.31 -3.01
N GLU A 84 6.59 1.67 -4.16
CA GLU A 84 5.18 1.39 -4.47
C GLU A 84 4.88 -0.11 -4.34
N LYS A 85 5.74 -0.95 -4.93
CA LYS A 85 5.61 -2.41 -4.86
C LYS A 85 5.77 -2.95 -3.43
N MET A 86 6.69 -2.39 -2.65
CA MET A 86 6.84 -2.74 -1.23
C MET A 86 5.56 -2.45 -0.44
N MET A 87 4.92 -1.30 -0.70
CA MET A 87 3.67 -0.93 -0.05
C MET A 87 2.52 -1.86 -0.45
N GLU A 88 2.39 -2.19 -1.74
CA GLU A 88 1.39 -3.16 -2.22
C GLU A 88 1.56 -4.53 -1.54
N ILE A 89 2.80 -5.04 -1.46
CA ILE A 89 3.10 -6.29 -0.77
C ILE A 89 2.76 -6.21 0.71
N SER A 90 3.08 -5.09 1.37
CA SER A 90 2.76 -4.88 2.78
C SER A 90 1.24 -4.87 3.04
N ALA A 91 0.47 -4.18 2.19
CA ALA A 91 -0.98 -4.14 2.26
C ALA A 91 -1.58 -5.54 2.05
N ARG A 92 -1.11 -6.27 1.03
CA ARG A 92 -1.53 -7.65 0.77
C ARG A 92 -1.22 -8.58 1.93
N ASN A 93 -0.02 -8.51 2.50
CA ASN A 93 0.36 -9.35 3.63
C ASN A 93 -0.48 -9.04 4.87
N SER A 94 -0.79 -7.76 5.10
CA SER A 94 -1.67 -7.35 6.19
C SER A 94 -3.09 -7.93 6.04
N SER A 95 -3.62 -7.94 4.81
CA SER A 95 -4.90 -8.57 4.49
C SER A 95 -4.89 -10.08 4.77
N ILE A 96 -3.85 -10.79 4.30
CA ILE A 96 -3.69 -12.24 4.55
C ILE A 96 -3.60 -12.55 6.04
N VAL A 97 -2.85 -11.75 6.80
CA VAL A 97 -2.73 -11.93 8.25
C VAL A 97 -4.08 -11.72 8.94
N SER A 98 -4.83 -10.69 8.54
CA SER A 98 -6.17 -10.45 9.06
C SER A 98 -7.12 -11.61 8.78
N GLU A 99 -7.13 -12.12 7.55
CA GLU A 99 -7.94 -13.28 7.17
C GLU A 99 -7.55 -14.54 7.95
N ALA A 100 -6.25 -14.79 8.10
CA ALA A 100 -5.73 -15.92 8.86
C ALA A 100 -6.16 -15.86 10.34
N LEU A 101 -6.10 -14.67 10.95
CA LEU A 101 -6.56 -14.46 12.33
C LEU A 101 -8.07 -14.72 12.46
N GLU A 102 -8.87 -14.24 11.50
CA GLU A 102 -10.32 -14.45 11.50
C GLU A 102 -10.69 -15.94 11.39
N ILE A 103 -9.98 -16.70 10.55
CA ILE A 103 -10.17 -18.15 10.43
C ILE A 103 -9.84 -18.87 11.74
N VAL A 104 -8.72 -18.52 12.38
CA VAL A 104 -8.30 -19.11 13.66
C VAL A 104 -9.32 -18.79 14.75
N GLU A 105 -9.78 -17.54 14.84
CA GLU A 105 -10.78 -17.12 15.82
C GLU A 105 -12.12 -17.85 15.63
N LYS A 106 -12.61 -17.96 14.39
CA LYS A 106 -13.83 -18.72 14.08
C LYS A 106 -13.69 -20.20 14.43
N SER A 107 -12.53 -20.80 14.16
CA SER A 107 -12.26 -22.20 14.51
C SER A 107 -12.26 -22.43 16.02
N ASN A 108 -11.66 -21.52 16.79
CA ASN A 108 -11.65 -21.60 18.26
C ASN A 108 -13.07 -21.45 18.82
N ASN A 109 -13.84 -20.48 18.34
CA ASN A 109 -15.22 -20.29 18.76
C ASN A 109 -16.11 -21.52 18.47
N ALA A 110 -15.92 -22.16 17.30
CA ALA A 110 -16.65 -23.38 16.95
C ALA A 110 -16.25 -24.58 17.82
N ARG A 111 -14.99 -24.65 18.27
CA ARG A 111 -14.51 -25.68 19.20
C ARG A 111 -15.13 -25.49 20.58
N ASP A 112 -15.09 -24.27 21.11
CA ASP A 112 -15.61 -23.95 22.44
C ASP A 112 -17.12 -24.25 22.53
N GLN A 113 -17.87 -23.96 21.47
CA GLN A 113 -19.31 -24.30 21.40
C GLN A 113 -19.57 -25.81 21.41
N ARG A 114 -18.73 -26.62 20.76
CA ARG A 114 -18.85 -28.08 20.78
C ARG A 114 -18.50 -28.67 22.14
N GLU A 115 -17.48 -28.13 22.79
CA GLU A 115 -17.09 -28.56 24.14
C GLU A 115 -18.18 -28.24 25.17
N MET A 116 -18.81 -27.05 25.09
CA MET A 116 -19.99 -26.73 25.91
C MET A 116 -21.18 -27.65 25.63
N ALA A 117 -21.48 -27.95 24.36
CA ALA A 117 -22.59 -28.85 24.01
C ALA A 117 -22.37 -30.28 24.52
N HIS A 118 -21.12 -30.77 24.52
CA HIS A 118 -20.78 -32.08 25.09
C HIS A 118 -20.88 -32.13 26.61
N GLN A 119 -20.57 -31.04 27.31
CA GLN A 119 -20.72 -30.96 28.77
C GLN A 119 -22.20 -30.98 29.19
N VAL A 120 -23.06 -30.27 28.48
CA VAL A 120 -24.52 -30.25 28.74
C VAL A 120 -25.18 -31.60 28.46
N ALA A 121 -24.67 -32.39 27.51
CA ALA A 121 -25.20 -33.71 27.20
C ALA A 121 -24.73 -34.82 28.15
N ALA A 122 -23.81 -34.53 29.07
CA ALA A 122 -23.24 -35.48 30.03
C ALA A 122 -23.80 -35.34 31.45
N GLU A 123 -24.69 -34.37 31.70
CA GLU A 123 -25.51 -34.21 32.92
C GLU A 123 -26.91 -34.81 32.75
#